data_AF-A0A382T8I4-F1
#
_entry.id   AF-A0A382T8I4-F1
#
_cell.length_a   1.000
_cell.length_b   1.000
_cell.length_c   1.000
_cell.angle_alpha   90.00
_cell.angle_beta   90.00
_cell.angle_gamma   90.00
#
_symmetry.space_group_name_H-M   'P 1'
#
loop_
_entity.id
_entity.type
_entity.pdbx_description
1 polymer ?
#
loop_
_entity_poly.entity_id
_entity_poly.type
_entity_poly.pdbx_seq_one_letter_code
_entity_poly.pdbx_strand_id
1 'polypeptide(L)'
;MKDVCHRELEFAEVVQGINTKLSKVYSELSDSKYQSVLLTSSGTGAVEAMLSTFIPKDSITLVIDNGVYGARMERMLELSNRRHKILKFDWKKQIDVGLIDKKLKECKEIENLVLVHHETTTGRLNQLFEIGKICKEHNVKIFLDAVSSFGAERILAEDINLAALAATANKCLHGAPGISFVIAHPNVWSNTQAEPSTVYFNLFDYHRSQYSDGFSPFTPA
;
A
#
# COMPACT_ATOMS: atom_id res chain seq x y z
N MET A 1 29.64 -5.34 13.66
CA MET A 1 28.41 -4.76 14.23
C MET A 1 27.93 -5.77 15.28
N LYS A 2 27.58 -5.33 16.49
CA LYS A 2 27.06 -6.23 17.53
C LYS A 2 25.62 -6.58 17.14
N ASP A 3 25.19 -7.82 17.41
CA ASP A 3 23.78 -8.18 17.31
C ASP A 3 23.00 -7.39 18.37
N VAL A 4 21.83 -6.88 18.00
CA VAL A 4 20.98 -6.03 18.86
C VAL A 4 19.65 -6.74 19.04
N CYS A 5 19.22 -6.92 20.28
CA CYS A 5 17.96 -7.60 20.54
C CYS A 5 16.80 -6.72 20.05
N HIS A 6 15.80 -7.31 19.36
CA HIS A 6 14.62 -6.61 18.85
C HIS A 6 13.70 -6.00 19.94
N ARG A 7 14.07 -6.15 21.21
CA ARG A 7 13.40 -5.59 22.40
C ARG A 7 14.26 -4.56 23.14
N GLU A 8 15.40 -4.15 22.57
CA GLU A 8 16.30 -3.13 23.10
C GLU A 8 16.07 -1.77 22.43
N LEU A 9 16.33 -0.68 23.16
CA LEU A 9 16.06 0.69 22.70
C LEU A 9 16.81 1.02 21.40
N GLU A 10 18.00 0.48 21.22
CA GLU A 10 18.81 0.65 20.02
C GLU A 10 18.09 0.09 18.77
N PHE A 11 17.32 -1.00 18.91
CA PHE A 11 16.49 -1.50 17.82
C PHE A 11 15.31 -0.56 17.53
N ALA A 12 14.67 -0.06 18.59
CA ALA A 12 13.56 0.90 18.46
C ALA A 12 13.99 2.18 17.73
N GLU A 13 15.17 2.72 18.05
CA GLU A 13 15.76 3.87 17.38
C GLU A 13 16.01 3.61 15.89
N VAL A 14 16.47 2.41 15.53
CA VAL A 14 16.66 2.01 14.13
C VAL A 14 15.32 1.97 13.39
N VAL A 15 14.28 1.35 13.96
CA VAL A 15 12.95 1.27 13.34
C VAL A 15 12.36 2.67 13.12
N GLN A 16 12.39 3.53 14.15
CA GLN A 16 11.88 4.91 14.05
C GLN A 16 12.70 5.75 13.07
N GLY A 17 14.02 5.56 13.05
CA GLY A 17 14.92 6.21 12.09
C GLY A 17 14.63 5.80 10.64
N ILE A 18 14.32 4.53 10.38
CA ILE A 18 13.91 4.06 9.06
C ILE A 18 12.55 4.67 8.68
N ASN A 19 11.55 4.62 9.58
CA ASN A 19 10.23 5.20 9.32
C ASN A 19 10.33 6.70 8.96
N THR A 20 11.16 7.45 9.67
CA THR A 20 11.44 8.86 9.39
C THR A 20 12.12 9.08 8.03
N LYS A 21 12.99 8.17 7.58
CA LYS A 21 13.65 8.27 6.27
C LYS A 21 12.70 7.91 5.14
N LEU A 22 11.85 6.90 5.33
CA LEU A 22 10.85 6.48 4.35
C LEU A 22 9.85 7.59 4.02
N SER A 23 9.36 8.32 5.02
CA SER A 23 8.46 9.46 4.80
C SER A 23 9.11 10.63 4.06
N LYS A 24 10.45 10.69 4.02
CA LYS A 24 11.21 11.75 3.32
C LYS A 24 11.60 11.38 1.89
N VAL A 25 11.30 10.16 1.43
CA VAL A 25 11.58 9.75 0.04
C VAL A 25 10.80 10.61 -0.96
N TYR A 26 9.58 11.00 -0.60
CA TYR A 26 8.76 11.94 -1.37
C TYR A 26 8.31 13.08 -0.46
N SER A 27 8.38 14.32 -0.95
CA SER A 27 7.98 15.51 -0.17
C SER A 27 6.51 15.52 0.24
N GLU A 28 5.63 14.81 -0.48
CA GLU A 28 4.21 14.72 -0.13
C GLU A 28 3.93 13.70 0.96
N LEU A 29 4.89 12.84 1.31
CA LEU A 29 4.76 11.88 2.41
C LEU A 29 5.33 12.41 3.73
N SER A 30 6.06 13.54 3.72
CA SER A 30 6.75 14.09 4.89
C SER A 30 5.81 14.80 5.87
N ASP A 31 6.37 15.31 6.96
CA ASP A 31 5.70 16.22 7.91
C ASP A 31 4.37 15.69 8.46
N SER A 32 4.38 14.40 8.83
CA SER A 32 3.22 13.68 9.39
C SER A 32 2.01 13.57 8.46
N LYS A 33 2.14 13.92 7.18
CA LYS A 33 1.10 13.70 6.16
C LYS A 33 0.85 12.22 5.92
N TYR A 34 1.90 11.41 6.06
CA TYR A 34 1.83 9.96 5.99
C TYR A 34 2.73 9.34 7.05
N GLN A 35 2.35 8.13 7.47
CA GLN A 35 3.08 7.34 8.47
C GLN A 35 3.40 5.98 7.87
N SER A 36 4.65 5.55 8.04
CA SER A 36 5.12 4.24 7.61
C SER A 36 5.17 3.26 8.76
N VAL A 37 4.96 1.97 8.45
CA VAL A 37 5.26 0.85 9.34
C VAL A 37 6.09 -0.19 8.59
N LEU A 38 7.04 -0.78 9.29
CA LEU A 38 7.91 -1.84 8.77
C LEU A 38 7.32 -3.23 9.06
N LEU A 39 7.51 -4.16 8.13
CA LEU A 39 7.16 -5.57 8.30
C LEU A 39 8.35 -6.44 7.87
N THR A 40 8.52 -7.57 8.55
CA THR A 40 9.42 -8.63 8.11
C THR A 40 8.69 -9.55 7.14
N SER A 41 8.54 -9.09 5.90
CA SER A 41 7.90 -9.85 4.84
C SER A 41 8.41 -9.42 3.46
N SER A 42 7.98 -10.14 2.43
CA SER A 42 8.19 -9.70 1.05
C SER A 42 7.27 -8.52 0.69
N GLY A 43 7.45 -7.92 -0.50
CA GLY A 43 6.51 -6.93 -1.03
C GLY A 43 5.07 -7.46 -1.15
N THR A 44 4.89 -8.75 -1.48
CA THR A 44 3.57 -9.39 -1.48
C THR A 44 2.91 -9.34 -0.09
N GLY A 45 3.69 -9.57 0.97
CA GLY A 45 3.20 -9.49 2.35
C GLY A 45 2.76 -8.07 2.73
N ALA A 46 3.49 -7.04 2.29
CA ALA A 46 3.08 -5.65 2.53
C ALA A 46 1.78 -5.30 1.79
N VAL A 47 1.61 -5.74 0.53
CA VAL A 47 0.37 -5.53 -0.22
C VAL A 47 -0.79 -6.26 0.46
N GLU A 48 -0.60 -7.52 0.85
CA GLU A 48 -1.63 -8.28 1.56
C GLU A 48 -1.99 -7.65 2.90
N ALA A 49 -1.01 -7.18 3.68
CA ALA A 49 -1.24 -6.49 4.93
C ALA A 49 -2.01 -5.19 4.76
N MET A 50 -1.66 -4.39 3.75
CA MET A 50 -2.35 -3.14 3.41
C MET A 50 -3.81 -3.41 3.07
N LEU A 51 -4.08 -4.34 2.17
CA LEU A 51 -5.45 -4.66 1.74
C LEU A 51 -6.24 -5.33 2.86
N SER A 52 -5.68 -6.34 3.52
CA SER A 52 -6.35 -7.12 4.58
C SER A 52 -6.50 -6.38 5.89
N THR A 53 -5.82 -5.24 6.10
CA THR A 53 -6.03 -4.37 7.26
C THR A 53 -6.98 -3.21 6.97
N PHE A 54 -6.70 -2.40 5.95
CA PHE A 54 -7.28 -1.05 5.87
C PHE A 54 -8.59 -0.92 5.14
N ILE A 55 -8.85 -1.78 4.16
CA ILE A 55 -10.11 -1.75 3.42
C ILE A 55 -11.23 -2.16 4.40
N PRO A 56 -12.40 -1.52 4.44
CA PRO A 56 -13.55 -2.06 5.18
C PRO A 56 -14.20 -3.22 4.42
N LYS A 57 -14.68 -4.27 5.12
CA LYS A 57 -15.38 -5.39 4.44
C LYS A 57 -16.66 -4.92 3.75
N ASP A 58 -17.34 -3.94 4.34
CA ASP A 58 -18.57 -3.35 3.82
C ASP A 58 -18.34 -2.29 2.74
N SER A 59 -17.11 -2.00 2.34
CA SER A 59 -16.83 -1.11 1.20
C SER A 59 -16.67 -1.90 -0.10
N ILE A 60 -16.90 -1.29 -1.26
CA ILE A 60 -16.60 -1.92 -2.56
C ILE A 60 -15.30 -1.36 -3.13
N THR A 61 -14.39 -2.27 -3.46
CA THR A 61 -13.09 -1.96 -4.07
C THR A 61 -13.09 -2.25 -5.57
N LEU A 62 -12.62 -1.31 -6.39
CA LEU A 62 -12.32 -1.55 -7.80
C LEU A 62 -10.88 -2.04 -7.95
N VAL A 63 -10.71 -3.26 -8.49
CA VAL A 63 -9.40 -3.82 -8.82
C VAL A 63 -9.06 -3.52 -10.26
N ILE A 64 -7.92 -2.85 -10.47
CA ILE A 64 -7.34 -2.68 -11.80
C ILE A 64 -6.40 -3.85 -12.07
N ASP A 65 -6.83 -4.76 -12.94
CA ASP A 65 -6.07 -5.95 -13.33
C ASP A 65 -5.53 -5.80 -14.74
N ASN A 66 -4.24 -5.54 -14.86
CA ASN A 66 -3.50 -5.54 -16.11
C ASN A 66 -2.26 -6.46 -16.08
N GLY A 67 -2.22 -7.42 -15.15
CA GLY A 67 -1.05 -8.25 -14.92
C GLY A 67 -1.16 -9.18 -13.71
N VAL A 68 -0.09 -9.94 -13.46
CA VAL A 68 -0.06 -10.95 -12.38
C VAL A 68 -0.27 -10.33 -11.00
N TYR A 69 0.20 -9.11 -10.76
CA TYR A 69 0.10 -8.46 -9.45
C TYR A 69 -1.32 -7.90 -9.21
N GLY A 70 -2.00 -7.40 -10.25
CA GLY A 70 -3.42 -7.04 -10.21
C GLY A 70 -4.32 -8.24 -9.88
N ALA A 71 -4.15 -9.35 -10.61
CA ALA A 71 -4.83 -10.61 -10.32
C ALA A 71 -4.53 -11.15 -8.91
N ARG A 72 -3.32 -10.92 -8.38
CA ARG A 72 -2.98 -11.30 -7.01
C ARG A 72 -3.73 -10.46 -5.98
N MET A 73 -3.86 -9.16 -6.19
CA MET A 73 -4.65 -8.29 -5.31
C MET A 73 -6.13 -8.66 -5.31
N GLU A 74 -6.70 -9.03 -6.47
CA GLU A 74 -8.06 -9.61 -6.56
C GLU A 74 -8.18 -10.81 -5.61
N ARG A 75 -7.25 -11.76 -5.70
CA ARG A 75 -7.25 -12.97 -4.86
C ARG A 75 -7.10 -12.66 -3.37
N MET A 76 -6.28 -11.67 -3.00
CA MET A 76 -6.13 -11.22 -1.61
C MET A 76 -7.44 -10.65 -1.05
N LEU A 77 -8.15 -9.82 -1.83
CA LEU A 77 -9.45 -9.26 -1.45
C LEU A 77 -10.50 -10.37 -1.31
N GLU A 78 -10.53 -11.33 -2.23
CA GLU A 78 -11.43 -12.50 -2.15
C GLU A 78 -11.20 -13.30 -0.86
N LEU A 79 -9.95 -13.69 -0.58
CA LEU A 79 -9.60 -14.49 0.60
C LEU A 79 -9.82 -13.77 1.93
N SER A 80 -9.75 -12.44 1.93
CA SER A 80 -10.04 -11.61 3.11
C SER A 80 -11.50 -11.17 3.20
N ASN A 81 -12.40 -11.76 2.40
CA ASN A 81 -13.84 -11.46 2.36
C ASN A 81 -14.15 -9.98 2.12
N ARG A 82 -13.42 -9.34 1.20
CA ARG A 82 -13.59 -7.93 0.82
C ARG A 82 -14.34 -7.82 -0.47
N ARG A 83 -15.44 -7.05 -0.45
CA ARG A 83 -16.27 -6.85 -1.64
C ARG A 83 -15.47 -6.08 -2.69
N HIS A 84 -15.45 -6.61 -3.91
CA HIS A 84 -14.71 -6.00 -4.99
C HIS A 84 -15.39 -6.20 -6.34
N LYS A 85 -15.07 -5.30 -7.27
CA LYS A 85 -15.36 -5.41 -8.70
C LYS A 85 -14.02 -5.34 -9.42
N ILE A 86 -13.92 -5.97 -10.59
CA ILE A 86 -12.67 -6.02 -11.34
C ILE A 86 -12.86 -5.32 -12.68
N LEU A 87 -11.86 -4.55 -13.08
CA LEU A 87 -11.71 -4.01 -14.42
C LEU A 87 -10.45 -4.63 -15.04
N LYS A 88 -10.65 -5.65 -15.88
CA LYS A 88 -9.58 -6.40 -16.53
C LYS A 88 -9.16 -5.71 -17.81
N PHE A 89 -7.86 -5.55 -17.99
CA PHE A 89 -7.22 -5.01 -19.18
C PHE A 89 -6.33 -6.07 -19.83
N ASP A 90 -6.17 -5.97 -21.14
CA ASP A 90 -5.19 -6.76 -21.88
C ASP A 90 -3.78 -6.38 -21.40
N TRP A 91 -3.00 -7.36 -20.94
CA TRP A 91 -1.64 -7.16 -20.44
C TRP A 91 -0.70 -6.54 -21.48
N LYS A 92 -1.04 -6.63 -22.77
CA LYS A 92 -0.31 -6.04 -23.90
C LYS A 92 -0.86 -4.69 -24.34
N LYS A 93 -1.88 -4.12 -23.67
CA LYS A 93 -2.36 -2.75 -23.94
C LYS A 93 -2.24 -1.83 -22.72
N GLN A 94 -2.04 -0.54 -22.98
CA GLN A 94 -2.09 0.46 -21.92
C GLN A 94 -3.49 0.48 -21.30
N ILE A 95 -3.58 0.79 -20.00
CA ILE A 95 -4.86 1.00 -19.33
C ILE A 95 -5.57 2.18 -20.00
N ASP A 96 -6.80 1.93 -20.46
CA ASP A 96 -7.70 2.99 -20.87
C ASP A 96 -8.32 3.62 -19.61
N VAL A 97 -7.78 4.78 -19.25
CA VAL A 97 -8.18 5.56 -18.08
C VAL A 97 -9.65 6.00 -18.18
N GLY A 98 -10.18 6.19 -19.39
CA GLY A 98 -11.59 6.54 -19.59
C GLY A 98 -12.55 5.41 -19.19
N LEU A 99 -12.12 4.15 -19.27
CA LEU A 99 -12.92 3.02 -18.77
C LEU A 99 -13.01 3.01 -17.25
N ILE A 100 -12.00 3.51 -16.54
CA ILE A 100 -12.03 3.66 -15.08
C ILE A 100 -13.06 4.72 -14.70
N ASP A 101 -13.00 5.91 -15.32
CA ASP A 101 -13.97 6.98 -15.09
C ASP A 101 -15.41 6.52 -15.39
N LYS A 102 -15.62 5.86 -16.53
CA LYS A 102 -16.91 5.26 -16.88
C LYS A 102 -17.39 4.30 -15.79
N LYS A 103 -16.51 3.42 -15.28
CA LYS A 103 -16.87 2.46 -14.24
C LYS A 103 -17.27 3.14 -12.93
N LEU A 104 -16.56 4.18 -12.53
CA LEU A 104 -16.86 4.98 -11.32
C LEU A 104 -18.11 5.86 -11.48
N LYS A 105 -18.50 6.20 -12.72
CA LYS A 105 -19.80 6.83 -13.02
C LYS A 105 -20.96 5.84 -12.88
N GLU A 106 -20.78 4.61 -13.35
CA GLU A 106 -21.80 3.56 -13.32
C GLU A 106 -21.99 2.92 -11.94
N CYS A 107 -20.93 2.81 -11.14
CA CYS A 107 -20.95 2.16 -9.83
C CYS A 107 -20.52 3.16 -8.74
N LYS A 108 -21.47 3.97 -8.28
CA LYS A 108 -21.24 5.01 -7.27
C LYS A 108 -20.95 4.48 -5.86
N GLU A 109 -21.17 3.18 -5.65
CA GLU A 109 -20.85 2.48 -4.40
C GLU A 109 -19.37 2.09 -4.26
N ILE A 110 -18.54 2.33 -5.28
CA ILE A 110 -17.09 2.09 -5.21
C ILE A 110 -16.44 3.19 -4.37
N GLU A 111 -15.75 2.79 -3.31
CA GLU A 111 -15.07 3.70 -2.38
C GLU A 111 -13.56 3.63 -2.47
N ASN A 112 -13.04 2.50 -2.96
CA ASN A 112 -11.60 2.23 -3.03
C ASN A 112 -11.22 1.76 -4.43
N LEU A 113 -9.99 2.07 -4.85
CA LEU A 113 -9.36 1.54 -6.04
C LEU A 113 -7.99 0.96 -5.65
N VAL A 114 -7.72 -0.27 -6.10
CA VAL A 114 -6.40 -0.90 -5.95
C VAL A 114 -5.74 -1.03 -7.32
N LEU A 115 -4.48 -0.63 -7.40
CA LEU A 115 -3.69 -0.74 -8.63
C LEU A 115 -2.21 -0.93 -8.36
N VAL A 116 -1.53 -1.51 -9.35
CA VAL A 116 -0.07 -1.63 -9.40
C VAL A 116 0.48 -0.40 -10.10
N HIS A 117 1.47 0.28 -9.54
CA HIS A 117 2.09 1.43 -10.22
C HIS A 117 2.97 0.97 -11.39
N HIS A 118 3.87 0.02 -11.13
CA HIS A 118 4.76 -0.54 -12.12
C HIS A 118 4.53 -2.06 -12.26
N GLU A 119 3.78 -2.44 -13.29
CA GLU A 119 3.44 -3.82 -13.59
C GLU A 119 4.63 -4.55 -14.23
N THR A 120 5.51 -5.07 -13.37
CA THR A 120 6.79 -5.68 -13.78
C THR A 120 6.65 -6.89 -14.68
N THR A 121 5.52 -7.59 -14.69
CA THR A 121 5.28 -8.71 -15.62
C THR A 121 5.40 -8.24 -17.07
N THR A 122 5.01 -7.00 -17.34
CA THR A 122 4.98 -6.40 -18.68
C THR A 122 5.97 -5.24 -18.83
N GLY A 123 6.65 -4.84 -17.75
CA GLY A 123 7.55 -3.69 -17.70
C GLY A 123 6.83 -2.34 -17.85
N ARG A 124 5.57 -2.25 -17.41
CA ARG A 124 4.72 -1.08 -17.69
C ARG A 124 4.49 -0.21 -16.49
N LEU A 125 4.75 1.08 -16.66
CA LEU A 125 4.34 2.12 -15.74
C LEU A 125 2.89 2.52 -16.05
N ASN A 126 1.99 2.30 -15.10
CA ASN A 126 0.60 2.71 -15.20
C ASN A 126 0.48 4.23 -14.96
N GLN A 127 -0.50 4.85 -15.63
CA GLN A 127 -0.77 6.31 -15.61
C GLN A 127 -1.36 6.75 -14.25
N LEU A 128 -0.57 6.65 -13.18
CA LEU A 128 -1.02 6.83 -11.80
C LEU A 128 -1.62 8.21 -11.55
N PHE A 129 -1.05 9.26 -12.14
CA PHE A 129 -1.54 10.62 -11.95
C PHE A 129 -2.91 10.84 -12.58
N GLU A 130 -3.11 10.35 -13.81
CA GLU A 130 -4.38 10.44 -14.54
C GLU A 130 -5.47 9.62 -13.86
N ILE A 131 -5.15 8.41 -13.41
CA ILE A 131 -6.07 7.57 -12.62
C ILE A 131 -6.39 8.26 -11.29
N GLY A 132 -5.37 8.80 -10.62
CA GLY A 132 -5.50 9.53 -9.37
C GLY A 132 -6.43 10.73 -9.43
N LYS A 133 -6.35 11.52 -10.50
CA LYS A 133 -7.27 12.65 -10.74
C LYS A 133 -8.72 12.20 -10.80
N ILE A 134 -9.01 11.15 -11.55
CA ILE A 134 -10.35 10.57 -11.64
C ILE A 134 -10.79 10.06 -10.26
N CYS A 135 -9.93 9.33 -9.56
CA CYS A 135 -10.22 8.88 -8.20
C CYS A 135 -10.57 10.03 -7.26
N LYS A 136 -9.84 11.16 -7.33
CA LYS A 136 -10.12 12.36 -6.53
C LYS A 136 -11.47 12.99 -6.90
N GLU A 137 -11.81 13.08 -8.18
CA GLU A 137 -13.12 13.59 -8.66
C GLU A 137 -14.30 12.75 -8.17
N HIS A 138 -14.13 11.42 -8.06
CA HIS A 138 -15.16 10.51 -7.55
C HIS A 138 -15.06 10.22 -6.04
N ASN A 139 -14.13 10.89 -5.32
CA ASN A 139 -13.84 10.63 -3.90
C ASN A 139 -13.49 9.16 -3.59
N VAL A 140 -12.82 8.49 -4.53
CA VAL A 140 -12.35 7.10 -4.42
C VAL A 140 -10.91 7.09 -3.93
N LYS A 141 -10.65 6.35 -2.85
CA LYS A 141 -9.33 6.23 -2.23
C LYS A 141 -8.43 5.26 -3.01
N ILE A 142 -7.16 5.61 -3.20
CA ILE A 142 -6.18 4.71 -3.84
C ILE A 142 -5.39 3.91 -2.81
N PHE A 143 -5.35 2.59 -3.01
CA PHE A 143 -4.44 1.66 -2.35
C PHE A 143 -3.44 1.12 -3.38
N LEU A 144 -2.18 1.51 -3.24
CA LEU A 144 -1.18 1.36 -4.30
C LEU A 144 -0.18 0.25 -4.01
N ASP A 145 -0.05 -0.72 -4.93
CA ASP A 145 1.16 -1.54 -5.00
C ASP A 145 2.27 -0.71 -5.68
N ALA A 146 3.21 -0.24 -4.86
CA ALA A 146 4.37 0.53 -5.28
C ALA A 146 5.68 -0.28 -5.16
N VAL A 147 5.62 -1.61 -5.03
CA VAL A 147 6.77 -2.49 -4.74
C VAL A 147 7.94 -2.26 -5.67
N SER A 148 7.68 -2.08 -6.96
CA SER A 148 8.68 -1.91 -8.03
C SER A 148 8.83 -0.48 -8.54
N SER A 149 8.25 0.51 -7.83
CA SER A 149 8.25 1.92 -8.26
C SER A 149 8.65 2.90 -7.15
N PHE A 150 8.44 2.55 -5.88
CA PHE A 150 8.77 3.41 -4.74
C PHE A 150 10.28 3.72 -4.69
N GLY A 151 10.64 5.00 -4.71
CA GLY A 151 12.02 5.48 -4.76
C GLY A 151 12.61 5.62 -6.17
N ALA A 152 11.91 5.17 -7.22
CA ALA A 152 12.32 5.34 -8.61
C ALA A 152 11.36 6.23 -9.42
N GLU A 153 10.05 6.05 -9.22
CA GLU A 153 9.01 6.75 -9.96
C GLU A 153 8.33 7.82 -9.10
N ARG A 154 7.73 8.81 -9.76
CA ARG A 154 7.04 9.90 -9.08
C ARG A 154 5.72 9.43 -8.48
N ILE A 155 5.50 9.69 -7.19
CA ILE A 155 4.23 9.43 -6.49
C ILE A 155 3.78 10.73 -5.85
N LEU A 156 2.70 11.32 -6.38
CA LEU A 156 2.10 12.57 -5.89
C LEU A 156 0.88 12.24 -5.04
N ALA A 157 1.15 11.80 -3.81
CA ALA A 157 0.17 11.24 -2.90
C ALA A 157 -1.09 12.11 -2.70
N GLU A 158 -0.93 13.43 -2.58
CA GLU A 158 -2.04 14.37 -2.39
C GLU A 158 -2.85 14.57 -3.67
N ASP A 159 -2.20 14.51 -4.83
CA ASP A 159 -2.84 14.69 -6.14
C ASP A 159 -3.65 13.47 -6.58
N ILE A 160 -3.29 12.28 -6.09
CA ILE A 160 -3.89 11.01 -6.53
C ILE A 160 -4.90 10.41 -5.53
N ASN A 161 -5.27 11.15 -4.48
CA ASN A 161 -6.13 10.65 -3.39
C ASN A 161 -5.60 9.35 -2.75
N LEU A 162 -4.29 9.30 -2.49
CA LEU A 162 -3.62 8.12 -1.95
C LEU A 162 -4.05 7.87 -0.50
N ALA A 163 -4.66 6.72 -0.22
CA ALA A 163 -4.92 6.25 1.13
C ALA A 163 -3.70 5.53 1.71
N ALA A 164 -3.13 4.58 0.97
CA ALA A 164 -1.95 3.84 1.38
C ALA A 164 -1.16 3.31 0.18
N LEU A 165 0.13 3.09 0.38
CA LEU A 165 0.99 2.34 -0.54
C LEU A 165 1.77 1.26 0.19
N ALA A 166 2.09 0.19 -0.53
CA ALA A 166 2.95 -0.89 -0.07
C ALA A 166 4.21 -0.97 -0.94
N ALA A 167 5.38 -1.18 -0.32
CA ALA A 167 6.65 -1.35 -1.02
C ALA A 167 7.65 -2.19 -0.22
N THR A 168 8.86 -2.36 -0.75
CA THR A 168 9.90 -3.20 -0.14
C THR A 168 11.30 -2.62 -0.30
N ALA A 169 12.20 -2.98 0.62
CA ALA A 169 13.56 -2.47 0.65
C ALA A 169 14.40 -2.95 -0.55
N ASN A 170 14.20 -4.17 -1.04
CA ASN A 170 15.08 -4.80 -2.04
C ASN A 170 14.69 -4.59 -3.50
N LYS A 171 13.94 -3.53 -3.77
CA LYS A 171 13.64 -3.06 -5.13
C LYS A 171 14.43 -1.77 -5.37
N CYS A 172 13.77 -0.68 -5.72
CA CYS A 172 14.44 0.57 -6.08
C CYS A 172 15.24 1.23 -4.94
N LEU A 173 15.02 0.81 -3.69
CA LEU A 173 15.81 1.28 -2.54
C LEU A 173 17.13 0.50 -2.36
N HIS A 174 17.36 -0.59 -3.11
CA HIS A 174 18.57 -1.42 -3.08
C HIS A 174 18.98 -1.94 -1.67
N GLY A 175 18.01 -2.06 -0.76
CA GLY A 175 18.20 -2.68 0.54
C GLY A 175 18.17 -4.21 0.51
N ALA A 176 18.33 -4.83 1.68
CA ALA A 176 18.24 -6.29 1.81
C ALA A 176 16.80 -6.79 1.64
N PRO A 177 16.59 -7.99 1.05
CA PRO A 177 15.27 -8.62 1.01
C PRO A 177 14.82 -9.03 2.42
N GLY A 178 13.50 -9.16 2.59
CA GLY A 178 12.89 -9.57 3.86
C GLY A 178 12.29 -8.44 4.68
N ILE A 179 12.56 -7.17 4.31
CA ILE A 179 11.90 -6.00 4.87
C ILE A 179 10.98 -5.36 3.83
N SER A 180 9.72 -5.20 4.22
CA SER A 180 8.71 -4.47 3.46
C SER A 180 8.06 -3.42 4.35
N PHE A 181 7.30 -2.51 3.74
CA PHE A 181 6.68 -1.43 4.49
C PHE A 181 5.39 -0.98 3.82
N VAL A 182 4.52 -0.44 4.66
CA VAL A 182 3.29 0.21 4.23
C VAL A 182 3.33 1.65 4.72
N ILE A 183 3.02 2.59 3.83
CA ILE A 183 2.91 4.02 4.13
C ILE A 183 1.46 4.42 3.92
N ALA A 184 0.80 4.97 4.94
CA ALA A 184 -0.61 5.32 4.87
C ALA A 184 -0.92 6.67 5.48
N HIS A 185 -1.98 7.29 4.97
CA HIS A 185 -2.50 8.57 5.43
C HIS A 185 -3.07 8.42 6.86
N PRO A 186 -2.95 9.42 7.76
CA PRO A 186 -3.48 9.39 9.13
C PRO A 186 -4.93 8.90 9.24
N ASN A 187 -5.82 9.35 8.35
CA ASN A 187 -7.22 8.93 8.33
C ASN A 187 -7.42 7.43 8.11
N VAL A 188 -6.45 6.73 7.51
CA VAL A 188 -6.48 5.27 7.33
C VAL A 188 -6.10 4.57 8.64
N TRP A 189 -5.09 5.09 9.35
CA TRP A 189 -4.68 4.59 10.67
C TRP A 189 -5.76 4.75 11.73
N SER A 190 -6.59 5.78 11.62
CA SER A 190 -7.70 6.05 12.55
C SER A 190 -9.05 5.48 12.09
N ASN A 191 -9.09 4.67 11.03
CA ASN A 191 -10.35 4.15 10.49
C ASN A 191 -10.93 3.05 11.38
N THR A 192 -11.98 3.36 12.14
CA THR A 192 -12.65 2.42 13.06
C THR A 192 -13.50 1.36 12.37
N GLN A 193 -13.78 1.51 11.08
CA GLN A 193 -14.51 0.51 10.27
C GLN A 193 -13.58 -0.54 9.67
N ALA A 194 -12.27 -0.40 9.83
CA ALA A 194 -11.31 -1.36 9.34
C ALA A 194 -11.35 -2.64 10.19
N GLU A 195 -11.40 -3.78 9.52
CA GLU A 195 -11.45 -5.10 10.15
C GLU A 195 -10.26 -5.94 9.68
N PRO A 196 -9.14 -5.95 10.42
CA PRO A 196 -7.99 -6.78 10.09
C PRO A 196 -8.38 -8.26 10.05
N SER A 197 -7.94 -8.95 9.00
CA SER A 197 -8.34 -10.35 8.76
C SER A 197 -7.31 -11.39 9.22
N THR A 198 -6.14 -10.95 9.68
CA THR A 198 -5.05 -11.83 10.13
C THR A 198 -4.34 -11.24 11.34
N VAL A 199 -3.63 -12.08 12.10
CA VAL A 199 -2.80 -11.63 13.22
C VAL A 199 -1.49 -11.01 12.71
N TYR A 200 -0.73 -11.75 11.90
CA TYR A 200 0.62 -11.33 11.49
C TYR A 200 0.64 -10.12 10.56
N PHE A 201 -0.42 -9.88 9.79
CA PHE A 201 -0.52 -8.75 8.87
C PHE A 201 -1.44 -7.64 9.35
N ASN A 202 -1.84 -7.62 10.63
CA ASN A 202 -2.61 -6.52 11.21
C ASN A 202 -1.73 -5.27 11.37
N LEU A 203 -1.82 -4.32 10.43
CA LEU A 203 -0.99 -3.12 10.45
C LEU A 203 -1.26 -2.20 11.65
N PHE A 204 -2.44 -2.26 12.28
CA PHE A 204 -2.70 -1.46 13.48
C PHE A 204 -1.83 -1.89 14.66
N ASP A 205 -1.49 -3.19 14.76
CA ASP A 205 -0.59 -3.68 15.81
C ASP A 205 0.84 -3.23 15.56
N TYR A 206 1.31 -3.25 14.30
CA TYR A 206 2.62 -2.69 13.93
C TYR A 206 2.68 -1.19 14.19
N HIS A 207 1.65 -0.45 13.78
CA HIS A 207 1.58 1.00 14.00
C HIS A 207 1.62 1.33 15.48
N ARG A 208 0.81 0.66 16.29
CA ARG A 208 0.82 0.85 17.74
C ARG A 208 2.21 0.60 18.33
N SER A 209 2.82 -0.56 18.09
CA SER A 209 4.15 -0.87 18.64
C SER A 209 5.24 0.10 18.14
N GLN A 210 5.36 0.28 16.82
CA GLN A 210 6.46 1.08 16.26
C GLN A 210 6.39 2.57 16.61
N TYR A 211 5.20 3.10 16.91
CA TYR A 211 5.02 4.50 17.32
C TYR A 211 4.93 4.69 18.83
N SER A 212 4.57 3.67 19.63
CA SER A 212 4.54 3.78 21.10
C SER A 212 5.89 3.50 21.73
N ASP A 213 6.51 2.37 21.39
CA ASP A 213 7.75 1.89 22.01
C ASP A 213 8.88 1.66 20.99
N GLY A 214 8.57 1.74 19.69
CA GLY A 214 9.54 1.57 18.60
C GLY A 214 9.79 0.11 18.22
N PHE A 215 9.10 -0.85 18.84
CA PHE A 215 9.32 -2.27 18.59
C PHE A 215 8.43 -2.83 17.48
N SER A 216 8.75 -4.06 17.08
CA SER A 216 7.86 -4.90 16.28
C SER A 216 6.93 -5.71 17.20
N PRO A 217 5.65 -5.90 16.83
CA PRO A 217 4.74 -6.76 17.58
C PRO A 217 5.24 -8.23 17.60
N PHE A 218 5.92 -8.67 16.54
CA PHE A 218 6.43 -10.03 16.39
C PHE A 218 7.96 -10.06 16.33
N THR A 219 8.54 -11.21 16.64
CA THR A 219 9.96 -11.48 16.42
C THR A 219 10.29 -11.35 14.93
N PRO A 220 11.25 -10.48 14.56
CA PRO A 220 11.73 -10.37 13.19
C PRO A 220 12.32 -11.68 12.65
N ALA A 221 12.14 -11.95 11.35
CA ALA A 221 12.73 -13.09 10.65
C ALA A 221 14.18 -12.85 10.22
#